data_AF-A0A7C7SQZ0-F1
#
_entry.id   AF-A0A7C7SQZ0-F1
#
_cell.length_a   1.000
_cell.length_b   1.000
_cell.length_c   1.000
_cell.angle_alpha   90.00
_cell.angle_beta   90.00
_cell.angle_gamma   90.00
#
_symmetry.space_group_name_H-M   'P 1'
#
loop_
_entity.id
_entity.type
_entity.pdbx_description
1 polymer ?
#
loop_
_entity_poly.entity_id
_entity_poly.type
_entity_poly.pdbx_seq_one_letter_code
_entity_poly.pdbx_strand_id
1 'polypeptide(L)'
;MPKAIPPCPLAAHFKSNPIVDADTDLITEFREAALGGDVERVYSYALLLHQLMFDTDTYFMFQDVPPEVFNATLKQSYEMFERTAFEGYPDGMLFTGWCKLMGFGTAKNVREAQVWFDAARQYLDDDMPMVRVMEHELNKARKDGLVPKPYMN
;
A
#
# COMPACT_ATOMS: atom_id res chain seq x y z
N MET A 1 1.21 -8.48 24.63
CA MET A 1 1.42 -9.53 23.61
C MET A 1 1.19 -8.87 22.26
N PRO A 2 2.09 -8.99 21.28
CA PRO A 2 1.79 -8.54 19.93
C PRO A 2 0.52 -9.28 19.47
N LYS A 3 -0.48 -8.53 18.98
CA LYS A 3 -1.69 -9.14 18.42
C LYS A 3 -1.26 -10.04 17.26
N ALA A 4 -1.80 -11.26 17.21
CA ALA A 4 -1.58 -12.15 16.09
C ALA A 4 -1.97 -11.44 14.79
N ILE A 5 -1.10 -11.51 13.79
CA ILE A 5 -1.38 -10.93 12.48
C ILE A 5 -2.52 -11.76 11.87
N PRO A 6 -3.65 -11.13 11.48
CA PRO A 6 -4.73 -11.86 10.84
C PRO A 6 -4.28 -12.43 9.48
N PRO A 7 -4.82 -13.56 9.03
CA PRO A 7 -4.48 -14.11 7.72
C PRO A 7 -4.80 -13.11 6.61
N CYS A 8 -4.00 -13.12 5.53
CA CYS A 8 -4.25 -12.28 4.37
C CYS A 8 -5.62 -12.60 3.74
N PRO A 9 -6.51 -11.60 3.48
CA PRO A 9 -7.79 -11.80 2.81
C PRO A 9 -7.66 -12.50 1.46
N LEU A 10 -6.56 -12.28 0.74
CA LEU A 10 -6.31 -12.91 -0.56
C LEU A 10 -6.06 -14.42 -0.47
N ALA A 11 -5.58 -14.93 0.67
CA ALA A 11 -5.16 -16.33 0.79
C ALA A 11 -6.29 -17.31 0.49
N ALA A 12 -7.48 -17.08 1.06
CA ALA A 12 -8.65 -17.94 0.81
C ALA A 12 -9.15 -17.82 -0.63
N HIS A 13 -9.08 -16.61 -1.20
CA HIS A 13 -9.51 -16.34 -2.56
C HIS A 13 -8.59 -17.06 -3.58
N PHE A 14 -7.27 -16.91 -3.46
CA PHE A 14 -6.31 -17.56 -4.36
C PHE A 14 -6.27 -19.07 -4.22
N LYS A 15 -6.50 -19.61 -3.02
CA LYS A 15 -6.64 -21.06 -2.84
C LYS A 15 -7.83 -21.63 -3.63
N SER A 16 -8.91 -20.86 -3.73
CA SER A 16 -10.13 -21.26 -4.46
C SER A 16 -10.05 -20.94 -5.95
N ASN A 17 -9.13 -20.05 -6.35
CA ASN A 17 -8.95 -19.57 -7.72
C ASN A 17 -7.46 -19.66 -8.09
N PRO A 18 -6.92 -20.88 -8.28
CA PRO A 18 -5.54 -21.05 -8.71
C PRO A 18 -5.36 -20.52 -10.14
N ILE A 19 -4.25 -19.84 -10.41
CA ILE A 19 -3.88 -19.53 -11.79
C ILE A 19 -3.29 -20.78 -12.42
N VAL A 20 -3.80 -21.14 -13.59
CA VAL A 20 -3.34 -22.32 -14.35
C VAL A 20 -2.23 -21.92 -15.35
N ASP A 21 -2.28 -20.70 -15.87
CA ASP A 21 -1.32 -20.14 -16.83
C ASP A 21 -1.00 -18.67 -16.48
N ALA A 22 -0.05 -18.44 -15.57
CA ALA A 22 0.42 -17.08 -15.26
C ALA A 22 1.55 -16.72 -16.23
N ASP A 23 1.32 -15.76 -17.14
CA ASP A 23 2.33 -15.27 -18.09
C ASP A 23 3.48 -14.47 -17.41
N THR A 24 3.48 -14.33 -16.08
CA THR A 24 4.45 -13.48 -15.36
C THR A 24 4.83 -14.03 -13.99
N ASP A 25 6.14 -14.12 -13.72
CA ASP A 25 6.71 -14.60 -12.44
C ASP A 25 6.21 -13.79 -11.23
N LEU A 26 5.97 -12.49 -11.41
CA LEU A 26 5.51 -11.59 -10.35
C LEU A 26 4.15 -12.00 -9.75
N ILE A 27 3.25 -12.54 -10.58
CA ILE A 27 1.89 -12.90 -10.16
C ILE A 27 1.92 -14.18 -9.36
N THR A 28 2.72 -15.13 -9.83
CA THR A 28 2.98 -16.38 -9.12
C THR A 28 3.61 -16.07 -7.76
N GLU A 29 4.67 -15.26 -7.71
CA GLU A 29 5.33 -14.85 -6.45
C GLU A 29 4.34 -14.16 -5.49
N PHE A 30 3.52 -13.23 -6.00
CA PHE A 30 2.53 -12.55 -5.20
C PHE A 30 1.47 -13.50 -4.61
N ARG A 31 0.93 -14.41 -5.42
CA ARG A 31 -0.09 -15.37 -4.95
C ARG A 31 0.51 -16.39 -3.97
N GLU A 32 1.72 -16.85 -4.21
CA GLU A 32 2.45 -17.74 -3.29
C GLU A 32 2.73 -17.06 -1.95
N ALA A 33 3.18 -15.81 -1.96
CA ALA A 33 3.36 -15.03 -0.74
C ALA A 33 2.05 -14.91 0.06
N ALA A 34 0.93 -14.66 -0.62
CA ALA A 34 -0.38 -14.60 0.01
C ALA A 34 -0.82 -15.94 0.61
N LEU A 35 -0.56 -17.05 -0.08
CA LEU A 35 -0.87 -18.39 0.41
C LEU A 35 0.04 -18.82 1.57
N GLY A 36 1.32 -18.43 1.54
CA GLY A 36 2.31 -18.70 2.58
C GLY A 36 2.15 -17.85 3.84
N GLY A 37 1.26 -16.85 3.81
CA GLY A 37 1.07 -15.92 4.93
C GLY A 37 2.22 -14.92 5.07
N ASP A 38 3.01 -14.70 4.01
CA ASP A 38 4.01 -13.63 3.94
C ASP A 38 3.30 -12.29 3.67
N VAL A 39 2.54 -11.91 4.69
CA VAL A 39 1.66 -10.77 4.71
C VAL A 39 2.40 -9.47 4.39
N GLU A 40 3.62 -9.29 4.90
CA GLU A 40 4.46 -8.10 4.66
C GLU A 40 4.80 -7.95 3.18
N ARG A 41 5.23 -9.03 2.50
CA ARG A 41 5.48 -8.98 1.05
C ARG A 41 4.22 -8.68 0.27
N VAL A 42 3.11 -9.35 0.60
CA VAL A 42 1.83 -9.15 -0.08
C VAL A 42 1.34 -7.70 0.04
N TYR A 43 1.53 -7.06 1.19
CA TYR A 43 1.13 -5.67 1.38
C TYR A 43 2.01 -4.69 0.60
N SER A 44 3.33 -4.93 0.61
CA SER A 44 4.30 -4.18 -0.19
C SER A 44 3.96 -4.27 -1.68
N TYR A 45 3.65 -5.47 -2.18
CA TYR A 45 3.24 -5.66 -3.57
C TYR A 45 1.90 -5.00 -3.89
N ALA A 46 0.87 -5.15 -3.07
CA ALA A 46 -0.46 -4.60 -3.37
C ALA A 46 -0.43 -3.06 -3.51
N LEU A 47 0.33 -2.38 -2.67
CA LEU A 47 0.44 -0.92 -2.70
C LEU A 47 1.45 -0.40 -3.72
N LEU A 48 2.60 -1.08 -3.86
CA LEU A 48 3.56 -0.77 -4.92
C LEU A 48 2.89 -0.91 -6.30
N LEU A 49 2.16 -2.00 -6.54
CA LEU A 49 1.54 -2.26 -7.83
C LEU A 49 0.35 -1.35 -8.08
N HIS A 50 -0.37 -0.91 -7.04
CA HIS A 50 -1.42 0.08 -7.19
C HIS A 50 -0.89 1.52 -7.37
N GLN A 51 0.29 1.85 -6.84
CA GLN A 51 0.95 3.13 -7.16
C GLN A 51 1.57 3.12 -8.56
N LEU A 52 2.07 1.95 -8.96
CA LEU A 52 2.57 1.69 -10.31
C LEU A 52 1.44 1.49 -11.33
N MET A 53 0.18 1.26 -10.92
CA MET A 53 -1.01 1.02 -11.77
C MET A 53 -1.42 2.17 -12.70
N PHE A 54 -0.55 3.16 -12.92
CA PHE A 54 -0.54 3.91 -14.18
C PHE A 54 0.24 3.19 -15.29
N ASP A 55 0.85 2.05 -14.98
CA ASP A 55 1.36 1.03 -15.88
C ASP A 55 0.31 -0.10 -15.93
N THR A 56 -0.24 -0.34 -17.11
CA THR A 56 -1.45 -1.15 -17.33
C THR A 56 -1.24 -2.64 -17.08
N ASP A 57 0.01 -3.05 -16.93
CA ASP A 57 0.43 -4.44 -17.02
C ASP A 57 0.40 -5.18 -15.68
N THR A 58 -0.06 -4.56 -14.59
CA THR A 58 -0.20 -5.26 -13.29
C THR A 58 -1.62 -5.20 -12.75
N TYR A 59 -2.53 -4.53 -13.45
CA TYR A 59 -3.94 -4.48 -13.06
C TYR A 59 -4.61 -5.87 -13.09
N PHE A 60 -4.19 -6.73 -14.01
CA PHE A 60 -4.83 -8.03 -14.23
C PHE A 60 -4.65 -9.03 -13.08
N MET A 61 -3.72 -8.79 -12.15
CA MET A 61 -3.48 -9.65 -10.99
C MET A 61 -4.67 -9.66 -10.01
N PHE A 62 -5.48 -8.59 -10.04
CA PHE A 62 -6.61 -8.37 -9.15
C PHE A 62 -7.96 -8.42 -9.86
N GLN A 63 -8.00 -8.75 -11.16
CA GLN A 63 -9.24 -8.71 -11.95
C GLN A 63 -10.29 -9.72 -11.47
N ASP A 64 -9.84 -10.85 -10.93
CA ASP A 64 -10.67 -11.92 -10.36
C ASP A 64 -10.95 -11.70 -8.86
N VAL A 65 -10.27 -10.74 -8.23
CA VAL A 65 -10.39 -10.46 -6.80
C VAL A 65 -11.64 -9.61 -6.54
N PRO A 66 -12.60 -10.11 -5.73
CA PRO A 66 -13.79 -9.34 -5.41
C PRO A 66 -13.45 -8.02 -4.69
N PRO A 67 -14.20 -6.92 -4.94
CA PRO A 67 -13.93 -5.62 -4.33
C PRO A 67 -13.84 -5.65 -2.80
N GLU A 68 -14.64 -6.48 -2.14
CA GLU A 68 -14.61 -6.65 -0.69
C GLU A 68 -13.31 -7.29 -0.19
N VAL A 69 -12.77 -8.28 -0.92
CA VAL A 69 -11.50 -8.93 -0.61
C VAL A 69 -10.36 -7.97 -0.88
N PHE A 70 -10.44 -7.24 -1.99
CA PHE A 70 -9.46 -6.22 -2.37
C PHE A 70 -9.38 -5.09 -1.33
N ASN A 71 -10.52 -4.52 -0.96
CA ASN A 71 -10.59 -3.45 0.05
C ASN A 71 -10.15 -3.93 1.44
N ALA A 72 -10.50 -5.16 1.83
CA ALA A 72 -10.02 -5.75 3.07
C ALA A 72 -8.49 -5.90 3.06
N THR A 73 -7.91 -6.28 1.91
CA THR A 73 -6.46 -6.38 1.72
C THR A 73 -5.81 -5.01 1.86
N LEU A 74 -6.32 -3.98 1.18
CA LEU A 74 -5.79 -2.61 1.31
C LEU A 74 -5.82 -2.10 2.74
N LYS A 75 -6.91 -2.36 3.48
CA LYS A 75 -7.04 -1.96 4.88
C LYS A 75 -5.99 -2.64 5.76
N GLN A 76 -5.83 -3.96 5.59
CA GLN A 76 -4.86 -4.72 6.35
C GLN A 76 -3.41 -4.28 6.02
N SER A 77 -3.11 -3.98 4.75
CA SER A 77 -1.81 -3.42 4.35
C SER A 77 -1.51 -2.12 5.08
N TYR A 78 -2.47 -1.20 5.13
CA TYR A 78 -2.32 0.08 5.83
C TYR A 78 -2.03 -0.12 7.32
N GLU A 79 -2.80 -0.98 8.00
CA GLU A 79 -2.60 -1.27 9.44
C GLU A 79 -1.20 -1.82 9.71
N MET A 80 -0.64 -2.60 8.79
CA MET A 80 0.70 -3.16 8.91
C MET A 80 1.81 -2.14 8.65
N PHE A 81 1.67 -1.30 7.64
CA PHE A 81 2.61 -0.21 7.40
C PHE A 81 2.61 0.80 8.54
N GLU A 82 1.43 1.16 9.05
CA GLU A 82 1.31 2.03 10.21
C GLU A 82 2.03 1.42 11.43
N ARG A 83 1.86 0.12 11.65
CA ARG A 83 2.59 -0.58 12.72
C ARG A 83 4.10 -0.53 12.52
N THR A 84 4.62 -0.87 11.34
CA THR A 84 6.07 -0.86 11.10
C THR A 84 6.65 0.56 11.12
N ALA A 85 5.88 1.56 10.70
CA ALA A 85 6.23 2.97 10.86
C ALA A 85 6.41 3.35 12.34
N PHE A 86 5.50 2.91 13.21
CA PHE A 86 5.62 3.09 14.66
C PHE A 86 6.78 2.32 15.30
N GLU A 87 7.18 1.19 14.70
CA GLU A 87 8.35 0.42 15.11
C GLU A 87 9.67 1.04 14.59
N GLY A 88 9.61 2.12 13.80
CA GLY A 88 10.76 2.89 13.35
C GLY A 88 11.32 2.47 11.97
N TYR A 89 10.61 1.61 11.23
CA TYR A 89 11.04 1.18 9.91
C TYR A 89 10.76 2.26 8.84
N PRO A 90 11.78 2.74 8.09
CA PRO A 90 11.60 3.78 7.08
C PRO A 90 10.60 3.41 5.97
N ASP A 91 10.59 2.15 5.55
CA ASP A 91 9.64 1.65 4.54
C ASP A 91 8.20 1.74 5.05
N GLY A 92 7.96 1.41 6.32
CA GLY A 92 6.67 1.58 6.96
C GLY A 92 6.21 3.03 6.90
N MET A 93 7.07 3.97 7.29
CA MET A 93 6.77 5.41 7.25
C MET A 93 6.43 5.86 5.83
N LEU A 94 7.24 5.45 4.86
CA LEU A 94 7.04 5.78 3.45
C LEU A 94 5.67 5.29 2.95
N PHE A 95 5.34 4.02 3.16
CA PHE A 95 4.10 3.44 2.65
C PHE A 95 2.87 3.93 3.42
N THR A 96 2.97 4.21 4.73
CA THR A 96 1.89 4.88 5.48
C THR A 96 1.60 6.26 4.89
N GLY A 97 2.63 7.03 4.51
CA GLY A 97 2.47 8.32 3.84
C GLY A 97 1.70 8.19 2.52
N TRP A 98 2.03 7.19 1.70
CA TRP A 98 1.34 6.91 0.44
C TRP A 98 -0.11 6.46 0.63
N CYS A 99 -0.38 5.57 1.59
CA CYS A 99 -1.74 5.18 1.94
C CYS A 99 -2.60 6.39 2.32
N LYS A 100 -2.07 7.32 3.13
CA LYS A 100 -2.77 8.54 3.53
C LYS A 100 -2.94 9.52 2.38
N LEU A 101 -1.99 9.63 1.48
CA LEU A 101 -2.11 10.52 0.32
C LEU A 101 -3.20 10.04 -0.65
N MET A 102 -3.22 8.74 -0.92
CA MET A 102 -4.07 8.15 -1.95
C MET A 102 -5.38 7.55 -1.42
N GLY A 103 -5.50 7.35 -0.12
CA GLY A 103 -6.70 6.78 0.52
C GLY A 103 -6.77 5.26 0.43
N PHE A 104 -5.63 4.58 0.41
CA PHE A 104 -5.57 3.12 0.34
C PHE A 104 -5.68 2.52 1.73
N GLY A 105 -6.80 1.83 1.99
CA GLY A 105 -7.05 1.22 3.30
C GLY A 105 -7.35 2.21 4.44
N THR A 106 -7.23 3.51 4.19
CA THR A 106 -7.49 4.63 5.11
C THR A 106 -8.22 5.75 4.38
N ALA A 107 -8.86 6.64 5.13
CA ALA A 107 -9.27 7.93 4.57
C ALA A 107 -8.05 8.72 4.07
N LYS A 108 -8.24 9.45 2.96
CA LYS A 108 -7.25 10.41 2.46
C LYS A 108 -6.96 11.47 3.53
N ASN A 109 -5.69 11.76 3.77
CA ASN A 109 -5.24 12.85 4.63
C ASN A 109 -3.86 13.34 4.19
N VAL A 110 -3.83 14.40 3.38
CA VAL A 110 -2.60 15.01 2.85
C VAL A 110 -1.68 15.53 3.96
N ARG A 111 -2.23 15.99 5.08
CA ARG A 111 -1.42 16.49 6.21
C ARG A 111 -0.70 15.36 6.92
N GLU A 112 -1.41 14.27 7.24
CA GLU A 112 -0.78 13.08 7.83
C GLU A 112 0.20 12.42 6.86
N ALA A 113 -0.10 12.40 5.56
CA ALA A 113 0.84 11.91 4.55
C ALA A 113 2.17 12.67 4.60
N GLN A 114 2.13 14.01 4.70
CA GLN A 114 3.34 14.82 4.83
C GLN A 114 4.15 14.46 6.07
N VAL A 115 3.50 14.29 7.23
CA VAL A 115 4.20 13.94 8.48
C VAL A 115 4.96 12.63 8.33
N TRP A 116 4.33 11.62 7.73
CA TRP A 116 4.96 10.33 7.51
C TRP A 116 6.09 10.38 6.48
N PHE A 117 5.93 11.15 5.41
CA PHE A 117 7.00 11.37 4.45
C PHE A 117 8.20 12.12 5.06
N ASP A 118 7.96 13.14 5.88
CA ASP A 118 9.01 13.87 6.58
C ASP A 118 9.76 12.97 7.58
N ALA A 119 9.05 12.02 8.22
CA ALA A 119 9.67 11.00 9.05
C ALA A 119 10.54 10.04 8.21
N ALA A 120 10.02 9.55 7.07
CA ALA A 120 10.76 8.68 6.17
C ALA A 120 12.03 9.36 5.62
N ARG A 121 11.96 10.64 5.27
CA ARG A 121 13.10 11.43 4.73
C ARG A 121 14.29 11.53 5.67
N GLN A 122 14.12 11.32 6.97
CA GLN A 122 15.25 11.26 7.90
C GLN A 122 16.18 10.07 7.64
N TYR A 123 15.70 9.08 6.87
CA TYR A 123 16.39 7.84 6.57
C TYR A 123 16.65 7.63 5.08
N LEU A 124 16.12 8.50 4.22
CA LEU A 124 16.30 8.44 2.76
C LEU A 124 17.34 9.47 2.33
N ASP A 125 18.17 9.10 1.36
CA ASP A 125 19.07 10.06 0.73
C ASP A 125 18.26 11.09 -0.08
N ASP A 126 18.65 12.37 -0.02
CA ASP A 126 17.94 13.47 -0.69
C ASP A 126 17.87 13.30 -2.23
N ASP A 127 18.81 12.55 -2.82
CA ASP A 127 18.88 12.29 -4.25
C ASP A 127 18.01 11.11 -4.71
N MET A 128 17.43 10.36 -3.77
CA MET A 128 16.62 9.18 -4.06
C MET A 128 15.37 9.56 -4.89
N PRO A 129 15.10 8.88 -6.01
CA PRO A 129 14.00 9.23 -6.91
C PRO A 129 12.63 9.33 -6.23
N MET A 130 12.33 8.48 -5.24
CA MET A 130 11.06 8.53 -4.52
C MET A 130 10.87 9.83 -3.73
N VAL A 131 11.94 10.49 -3.26
CA VAL A 131 11.84 11.77 -2.55
C VAL A 131 11.22 12.84 -3.45
N ARG A 132 11.67 12.92 -4.70
CA ARG A 132 11.10 13.83 -5.71
C ARG A 132 9.65 13.47 -6.06
N VAL A 133 9.34 12.18 -6.17
CA VAL A 133 7.99 11.70 -6.49
C VAL A 133 7.01 12.02 -5.36
N MET A 134 7.41 11.79 -4.11
CA MET A 134 6.61 12.14 -2.93
C MET A 134 6.25 13.64 -2.92
N GLU A 135 7.23 14.52 -3.11
CA GLU A 135 7.00 15.96 -3.15
C GLU A 135 6.10 16.38 -4.31
N HIS A 136 6.31 15.80 -5.49
CA HIS A 136 5.48 16.05 -6.65
C HIS A 136 4.00 15.72 -6.37
N GLU A 137 3.74 14.51 -5.86
CA GLU A 137 2.37 14.04 -5.59
C GLU A 137 1.73 14.79 -4.42
N LEU A 138 2.49 15.14 -3.37
CA LEU A 138 2.00 16.00 -2.28
C LEU A 138 1.59 17.38 -2.81
N ASN A 139 2.41 18.00 -3.65
CA ASN A 139 2.13 19.32 -4.21
C ASN A 139 0.90 19.28 -5.14
N LYS A 140 0.76 18.22 -5.93
CA LYS A 140 -0.42 17.97 -6.76
C LYS A 140 -1.68 17.79 -5.91
N ALA A 141 -1.65 16.91 -4.91
CA ALA A 141 -2.78 16.67 -4.01
C ALA A 141 -3.23 17.95 -3.26
N ARG A 142 -2.29 18.83 -2.90
CA ARG A 142 -2.58 20.15 -2.32
C ARG A 142 -3.27 21.09 -3.31
N LYS A 143 -2.81 21.14 -4.56
CA LYS A 143 -3.36 22.01 -5.62
C LYS A 143 -4.74 21.57 -6.09
N ASP A 144 -4.96 20.27 -6.17
CA ASP A 144 -6.22 19.68 -6.65
C ASP A 144 -7.36 19.77 -5.62
N GLY A 145 -7.13 20.41 -4.46
CA GLY A 145 -8.14 20.57 -3.42
C GLY A 145 -8.55 19.25 -2.73
N LEU A 146 -7.78 18.17 -2.93
CA LEU A 146 -7.93 16.89 -2.24
C LEU A 146 -7.43 16.93 -0.78
N VAL A 147 -7.38 18.12 -0.19
CA VAL A 147 -7.35 18.31 1.25
C VAL A 147 -8.75 17.98 1.74
N PRO A 148 -8.98 16.90 2.51
CA PRO A 148 -10.24 16.78 3.23
C PRO A 148 -10.40 18.06 4.03
N LYS A 149 -11.56 18.72 3.90
CA LYS A 149 -11.92 19.88 4.71
C LYS A 149 -11.44 19.61 6.13
N PRO A 150 -10.70 20.54 6.78
CA PRO A 150 -10.46 20.41 8.20
C PRO A 150 -11.83 20.19 8.82
N TYR A 151 -11.97 19.14 9.64
CA TYR A 151 -13.20 18.86 10.35
C TYR A 151 -13.74 20.19 10.89
N MET A 152 -14.79 20.71 10.26
CA MET A 152 -15.57 21.79 10.86
C MET A 152 -16.39 21.10 11.92
N ASN A 153 -16.14 21.50 13.18
CA ASN A 153 -16.98 21.42 14.36
C ASN A 153 -17.99 20.28 14.42
#